data_AF-A0A194VV01-F1
#
_entry.id   AF-A0A194VV01-F1
#
_cell.length_a   1.000
_cell.length_b   1.000
_cell.length_c   1.000
_cell.angle_alpha   90.00
_cell.angle_beta   90.00
_cell.angle_gamma   90.00
#
_symmetry.space_group_name_H-M   'P 1'
#
loop_
_entity.id
_entity.type
_entity.pdbx_description
1 polymer ?
#
loop_
_entity_poly.entity_id
_entity_poly.type
_entity_poly.pdbx_seq_one_letter_code
_entity_poly.pdbx_strand_id
1 'polypeptide(L)'
;MQPARSSPKGHDASASDPHHTDRQTQPKKKRLCAEAFFALASRTNSLPDFIGALERARHPTTLDRSYPFIIRMGLFFSIMHGRTSLAAYLLDNEPLAPAILREHITPSVIGQNPSIPLFELLITQHGWDINKDEGKPHDKSPLISWVLHHQNEHELVCWLLDRNATVDFGEVSDEERPRPLVLLETCAQLGSVESFRLLQAKGAKLGGRTLHLCCGTAAYHGADPGVNSQDQDHLGREEVLELGEEGTANVNSDADADAEDSGLVQRPKRAAMLRYLVDELGLDVNQTDIEITRIYWHYGTPLNYAAREKRGAAVVRWLLGKGADPLNPKCNVSAEKCARVHECHEVLQVLEQWKRLNPEEVQKRHPSGSDF
;
A
#
# COMPACT_ATOMS: atom_id res chain seq x y z
N MET A 1 -17.55 29.62 78.61
CA MET A 1 -16.60 30.46 79.35
C MET A 1 -15.21 29.84 79.20
N GLN A 2 -14.26 30.55 78.57
CA GLN A 2 -12.82 30.21 78.60
C GLN A 2 -12.27 30.45 80.03
N PRO A 3 -11.08 29.92 80.42
CA PRO A 3 -9.77 30.51 80.07
C PRO A 3 -8.75 29.42 79.63
N ALA A 4 -7.82 29.67 78.70
CA ALA A 4 -6.64 30.55 78.68
C ALA A 4 -5.34 29.79 79.04
N ARG A 5 -4.31 30.13 78.26
CA ARG A 5 -3.02 29.47 78.03
C ARG A 5 -2.02 29.65 79.17
N SER A 6 -1.06 28.74 79.28
CA SER A 6 0.31 29.03 79.73
C SER A 6 1.32 28.12 79.01
N SER A 7 2.32 28.75 78.38
CA SER A 7 3.57 28.13 77.92
C SER A 7 4.62 28.24 79.03
N PRO A 8 5.74 27.48 79.00
CA PRO A 8 6.97 28.06 78.45
C PRO A 8 7.94 27.08 77.75
N LYS A 9 9.01 27.68 77.24
CA LYS A 9 10.06 27.25 76.30
C LYS A 9 11.21 26.44 76.93
N GLY A 10 12.03 25.82 76.07
CA GLY A 10 13.48 25.59 76.25
C GLY A 10 13.95 24.24 75.68
N HIS A 11 14.68 24.22 74.55
CA HIS A 11 16.14 23.97 74.43
C HIS A 11 16.54 22.50 74.80
N ASP A 12 17.31 21.70 74.07
CA ASP A 12 18.26 21.87 72.97
C ASP A 12 18.59 20.50 72.31
N ALA A 13 19.08 20.56 71.07
CA ALA A 13 20.16 19.78 70.46
C ALA A 13 20.17 18.22 70.33
N SER A 14 20.45 17.83 69.09
CA SER A 14 21.46 16.83 68.67
C SER A 14 20.99 15.41 68.26
N ALA A 15 20.99 15.24 66.93
CA ALA A 15 21.57 14.12 66.15
C ALA A 15 21.23 12.68 66.56
N SER A 16 20.52 11.97 65.68
CA SER A 16 21.10 10.93 64.80
C SER A 16 20.00 10.26 63.98
N ASP A 17 20.09 10.41 62.65
CA ASP A 17 19.52 9.45 61.70
C ASP A 17 20.43 8.21 61.72
N PRO A 18 19.89 6.97 61.58
CA PRO A 18 19.65 6.50 60.22
C PRO A 18 18.52 5.47 60.11
N HIS A 19 17.47 5.76 59.33
CA HIS A 19 16.81 4.70 58.57
C HIS A 19 16.22 5.26 57.27
N HIS A 20 17.09 5.37 56.28
CA HIS A 20 16.72 5.50 54.88
C HIS A 20 16.16 4.14 54.42
N THR A 21 14.87 3.88 54.64
CA THR A 21 14.18 2.79 53.95
C THR A 21 13.88 3.26 52.52
N ASP A 22 14.67 2.74 51.58
CA ASP A 22 14.42 2.76 50.14
C ASP A 22 12.99 2.29 49.85
N ARG A 23 12.07 3.24 49.61
CA ARG A 23 10.86 2.96 48.85
C ARG A 23 11.26 2.91 47.38
N GLN A 24 11.71 1.74 46.94
CA GLN A 24 11.70 1.37 45.53
C GLN A 24 10.25 1.49 45.04
N THR A 25 9.94 2.60 44.39
CA THR A 25 8.76 2.77 43.54
C THR A 25 8.89 1.79 42.38
N GLN A 26 8.32 0.60 42.52
CA GLN A 26 8.13 -0.29 41.38
C GLN A 26 7.38 0.48 40.29
N PRO A 27 7.83 0.44 39.02
CA PRO A 27 7.13 1.10 37.94
C PRO A 27 5.73 0.52 37.87
N LYS A 28 4.71 1.38 38.01
CA LYS A 28 3.30 0.99 37.87
C LYS A 28 3.14 0.34 36.50
N LYS A 29 3.07 -0.99 36.44
CA LYS A 29 2.80 -1.74 35.21
C LYS A 29 1.49 -1.18 34.64
N LYS A 30 1.58 -0.43 33.53
CA LYS A 30 0.40 0.06 32.81
C LYS A 30 -0.44 -1.17 32.48
N ARG A 31 -1.62 -1.30 33.11
CA ARG A 31 -2.56 -2.36 32.79
C ARG A 31 -3.04 -2.08 31.36
N LEU A 32 -2.72 -2.98 30.44
CA LEU A 32 -3.21 -2.94 29.07
C LEU A 32 -4.72 -3.22 29.06
N CYS A 33 -5.47 -2.53 28.20
CA CYS A 33 -6.89 -2.81 27.97
C CYS A 33 -7.07 -4.08 27.12
N ALA A 34 -8.27 -4.65 27.10
CA ALA A 34 -8.56 -5.89 26.36
C ALA A 34 -8.22 -5.79 24.85
N GLU A 35 -8.43 -4.61 24.24
CA GLU A 35 -8.07 -4.32 22.85
C GLU A 35 -6.58 -4.53 22.56
N ALA A 36 -5.72 -4.05 23.45
CA ALA A 36 -4.27 -4.20 23.30
C ALA A 36 -3.83 -5.67 23.41
N PHE A 37 -4.53 -6.48 24.22
CA PHE A 37 -4.29 -7.91 24.29
C PHE A 37 -4.71 -8.62 23.01
N PHE A 38 -5.85 -8.26 22.41
CA PHE A 38 -6.25 -8.79 21.10
C PHE A 38 -5.24 -8.45 19.99
N ALA A 39 -4.78 -7.20 19.94
CA ALA A 39 -3.76 -6.78 18.99
C ALA A 39 -2.47 -7.60 19.16
N LEU A 40 -2.00 -7.77 20.40
CA LEU A 40 -0.80 -8.54 20.70
C LEU A 40 -0.96 -10.02 20.33
N ALA A 41 -2.04 -10.66 20.76
CA ALA A 41 -2.32 -12.06 20.49
C ALA A 41 -2.48 -12.35 18.99
N SER A 42 -3.07 -11.41 18.23
CA SER A 42 -3.18 -11.53 16.77
C SER A 42 -1.82 -11.41 16.08
N ARG A 43 -0.93 -10.52 16.56
CA ARG A 43 0.43 -10.42 16.05
C ARG A 43 1.24 -11.69 16.31
N THR A 44 1.18 -12.21 17.54
CA THR A 44 1.89 -13.43 17.94
C THR A 44 1.20 -14.73 17.52
N ASN A 45 0.01 -14.64 16.90
CA ASN A 45 -0.83 -15.78 16.52
C ASN A 45 -1.09 -16.77 17.68
N SER A 46 -1.27 -16.25 18.89
CA SER A 46 -1.40 -17.04 20.12
C SER A 46 -2.85 -17.19 20.53
N LEU A 47 -3.45 -18.35 20.25
CA LEU A 47 -4.82 -18.67 20.67
C LEU A 47 -5.00 -18.59 22.21
N PRO A 48 -4.08 -19.09 23.06
CA PRO A 48 -4.22 -18.95 24.51
C PRO A 48 -4.28 -17.50 24.99
N ASP A 49 -3.42 -16.62 24.46
CA ASP A 49 -3.43 -15.20 24.83
C ASP A 49 -4.70 -14.51 24.30
N PHE A 50 -5.18 -14.95 23.14
CA PHE A 50 -6.39 -14.46 22.52
C PHE A 50 -7.64 -14.82 23.34
N ILE A 51 -7.73 -16.06 23.84
CA ILE A 51 -8.79 -16.49 24.78
C ILE A 51 -8.67 -15.68 26.08
N GLY A 52 -7.46 -15.47 26.60
CA GLY A 52 -7.24 -14.61 27.76
C GLY A 52 -7.70 -13.17 27.57
N ALA A 53 -7.58 -12.62 26.35
CA ALA A 53 -8.10 -11.31 25.99
C ALA A 53 -9.64 -11.28 25.98
N LEU A 54 -10.26 -12.34 25.44
CA LEU A 54 -11.70 -12.49 25.38
C LEU A 54 -12.35 -12.61 26.78
N GLU A 55 -11.77 -13.41 27.67
CA GLU A 55 -12.24 -13.53 29.05
C GLU A 55 -12.19 -12.19 29.80
N ARG A 56 -11.15 -11.37 29.53
CA ARG A 56 -11.10 -10.01 30.08
C ARG A 56 -12.16 -9.10 29.48
N ALA A 57 -12.45 -9.23 28.19
CA ALA A 57 -13.50 -8.46 27.54
C ALA A 57 -14.89 -8.73 28.17
N ARG A 58 -15.17 -9.98 28.54
CA ARG A 58 -16.41 -10.39 29.23
C ARG A 58 -16.55 -9.81 30.64
N HIS A 59 -15.43 -9.44 31.26
CA HIS A 59 -15.35 -8.83 32.58
C HIS A 59 -14.75 -7.42 32.52
N PRO A 60 -15.45 -6.46 31.87
CA PRO A 60 -14.89 -5.15 31.56
C PRO A 60 -14.54 -4.40 32.85
N THR A 61 -13.35 -3.80 32.86
CA THR A 61 -12.94 -2.83 33.87
C THR A 61 -13.47 -1.44 33.51
N THR A 62 -13.36 -0.47 34.43
CA THR A 62 -13.80 0.93 34.19
C THR A 62 -13.08 1.64 33.04
N LEU A 63 -11.98 1.06 32.52
CA LEU A 63 -11.22 1.58 31.38
C LEU A 63 -11.61 0.95 30.04
N ASP A 64 -12.41 -0.12 30.06
CA ASP A 64 -12.72 -0.89 28.87
C ASP A 64 -13.90 -0.28 28.10
N ARG A 65 -13.79 -0.31 26.76
CA ARG A 65 -14.87 0.09 25.85
C ARG A 65 -16.00 -0.94 25.91
N SER A 66 -17.11 -0.66 25.23
CA SER A 66 -18.24 -1.60 25.18
C SER A 66 -17.82 -2.97 24.63
N TYR A 67 -18.41 -4.04 25.15
CA TYR A 67 -18.10 -5.41 24.73
C TYR A 67 -18.18 -5.62 23.20
N PRO A 68 -19.23 -5.14 22.49
CA PRO A 68 -19.29 -5.25 21.03
C PRO A 68 -18.11 -4.57 20.32
N PHE A 69 -17.65 -3.43 20.84
CA PHE A 69 -16.48 -2.75 20.28
C PHE A 69 -15.21 -3.61 20.46
N ILE A 70 -15.04 -4.24 21.62
CA ILE A 70 -13.87 -5.08 21.88
C ILE A 70 -13.87 -6.32 20.98
N ILE A 71 -15.01 -6.99 20.81
CA ILE A 71 -15.14 -8.12 19.87
C ILE A 71 -14.85 -7.68 18.44
N ARG A 72 -15.33 -6.50 18.04
CA ARG A 72 -14.98 -5.90 16.74
C ARG A 72 -13.49 -5.73 16.57
N MET A 73 -12.78 -5.22 17.57
CA MET A 73 -11.32 -5.07 17.49
C MET A 73 -10.61 -6.43 17.43
N GLY A 74 -11.05 -7.43 18.21
CA GLY A 74 -10.52 -8.79 18.15
C GLY A 74 -10.65 -9.41 16.76
N LEU A 75 -11.84 -9.31 16.16
CA LEU A 75 -12.09 -9.81 14.81
C LEU A 75 -11.30 -9.03 13.77
N PHE A 76 -11.27 -7.69 13.87
CA PHE A 76 -10.48 -6.81 13.00
C PHE A 76 -9.01 -7.21 12.99
N PHE A 77 -8.36 -7.32 14.16
CA PHE A 77 -6.94 -7.66 14.23
C PHE A 77 -6.66 -9.08 13.74
N SER A 78 -7.55 -10.03 14.02
CA SER A 78 -7.41 -11.40 13.53
C SER A 78 -7.43 -11.46 12.00
N ILE A 79 -8.40 -10.81 11.37
CA ILE A 79 -8.55 -10.77 9.91
C ILE A 79 -7.41 -9.98 9.26
N MET A 80 -7.14 -8.76 9.76
CA MET A 80 -6.11 -7.87 9.23
C MET A 80 -4.72 -8.53 9.23
N HIS A 81 -4.42 -9.39 10.21
CA HIS A 81 -3.17 -10.14 10.30
C HIS A 81 -3.23 -11.55 9.68
N GLY A 82 -4.31 -11.90 8.97
CA GLY A 82 -4.44 -13.19 8.30
C GLY A 82 -4.54 -14.38 9.25
N ARG A 83 -4.98 -14.19 10.50
CA ARG A 83 -5.05 -15.23 11.54
C ARG A 83 -6.37 -15.99 11.45
N THR A 84 -6.49 -16.85 10.44
CA THR A 84 -7.71 -17.61 10.15
C THR A 84 -8.23 -18.39 11.36
N SER A 85 -7.35 -19.03 12.15
CA SER A 85 -7.75 -19.78 13.35
C SER A 85 -8.33 -18.89 14.46
N LEU A 86 -7.77 -17.69 14.67
CA LEU A 86 -8.27 -16.75 15.67
C LEU A 86 -9.59 -16.11 15.23
N ALA A 87 -9.71 -15.78 13.94
CA ALA A 87 -10.96 -15.29 13.36
C ALA A 87 -12.07 -16.35 13.46
N ALA A 88 -11.77 -17.60 13.10
CA ALA A 88 -12.71 -18.72 13.23
C ALA A 88 -13.16 -18.90 14.67
N TYR A 89 -12.23 -18.86 15.63
CA TYR A 89 -12.57 -18.97 17.04
C TYR A 89 -13.59 -17.92 17.48
N LEU A 90 -13.44 -16.64 17.12
CA LEU A 90 -14.44 -15.62 17.43
C LEU A 90 -15.77 -15.87 16.71
N LEU A 91 -15.73 -16.19 15.42
CA LEU A 91 -16.96 -16.35 14.64
C LEU A 91 -17.80 -17.54 15.10
N ASP A 92 -17.16 -18.60 15.59
CA ASP A 92 -17.81 -19.82 16.08
C ASP A 92 -18.27 -19.70 17.54
N ASN A 93 -17.56 -18.93 18.38
CA ASN A 93 -17.80 -18.91 19.83
C ASN A 93 -18.44 -17.60 20.34
N GLU A 94 -18.42 -16.51 19.58
CA GLU A 94 -18.98 -15.22 19.99
C GLU A 94 -20.24 -14.86 19.18
N PRO A 95 -21.44 -14.83 19.80
CA PRO A 95 -22.70 -14.58 19.09
C PRO A 95 -22.75 -13.24 18.33
N LEU A 96 -21.98 -12.25 18.77
CA LEU A 96 -21.92 -10.93 18.13
C LEU A 96 -20.99 -10.89 16.91
N ALA A 97 -20.03 -11.81 16.80
CA ALA A 97 -18.98 -11.76 15.79
C ALA A 97 -19.52 -11.87 14.34
N PRO A 98 -20.49 -12.74 14.02
CA PRO A 98 -21.06 -12.79 12.67
C PRO A 98 -21.80 -11.51 12.25
N ALA A 99 -22.48 -10.83 13.17
CA ALA A 99 -23.11 -9.53 12.88
C ALA A 99 -22.05 -8.45 12.64
N ILE A 100 -21.03 -8.41 13.49
CA ILE A 100 -19.88 -7.50 13.35
C ILE A 100 -19.14 -7.73 12.03
N LEU A 101 -18.94 -8.99 11.61
CA LEU A 101 -18.33 -9.33 10.33
C LEU A 101 -19.10 -8.66 9.18
N ARG A 102 -20.41 -8.89 9.12
CA ARG A 102 -21.27 -8.38 8.04
C ARG A 102 -21.40 -6.87 8.04
N GLU A 103 -21.40 -6.21 9.19
CA GLU A 103 -21.64 -4.77 9.27
C GLU A 103 -20.36 -3.94 9.25
N HIS A 104 -19.29 -4.38 9.93
CA HIS A 104 -18.15 -3.53 10.26
C HIS A 104 -16.82 -3.91 9.59
N ILE A 105 -16.68 -5.14 9.09
CA ILE A 105 -15.45 -5.53 8.38
C ILE A 105 -15.57 -5.12 6.92
N THR A 106 -14.55 -4.42 6.43
CA THR A 106 -14.44 -3.84 5.09
C THR A 106 -13.49 -4.65 4.19
N PRO A 107 -13.61 -4.51 2.85
CA PRO A 107 -12.65 -5.08 1.90
C PRO A 107 -11.18 -4.84 2.24
N SER A 108 -10.79 -3.61 2.61
CA SER A 108 -9.40 -3.27 3.00
C SER A 108 -8.85 -4.16 4.12
N VAL A 109 -9.67 -4.44 5.13
CA VAL A 109 -9.26 -5.26 6.28
C VAL A 109 -8.99 -6.70 5.86
N ILE A 110 -9.84 -7.25 4.99
CA ILE A 110 -9.70 -8.61 4.46
C ILE A 110 -8.53 -8.69 3.49
N GLY A 111 -8.34 -7.66 2.67
CA GLY A 111 -7.30 -7.58 1.64
C GLY A 111 -5.89 -7.26 2.17
N GLN A 112 -5.71 -7.00 3.47
CA GLN A 112 -4.41 -6.67 4.05
C GLN A 112 -3.47 -7.87 4.16
N ASN A 113 -4.00 -9.05 4.54
CA ASN A 113 -3.28 -10.32 4.60
C ASN A 113 -4.19 -11.44 4.07
N PRO A 114 -4.53 -11.41 2.78
CA PRO A 114 -5.50 -12.31 2.19
C PRO A 114 -4.92 -13.71 2.06
N SER A 115 -5.79 -14.70 2.20
CA SER A 115 -5.48 -16.09 1.88
C SER A 115 -6.76 -16.83 1.53
N ILE A 116 -6.66 -17.87 0.71
CA ILE A 116 -7.82 -18.71 0.37
C ILE A 116 -8.49 -19.27 1.63
N PRO A 117 -7.78 -19.83 2.63
CA PRO A 117 -8.43 -20.29 3.86
C PRO A 117 -9.20 -19.20 4.61
N LEU A 118 -8.66 -17.97 4.64
CA LEU A 118 -9.37 -16.83 5.23
C LEU A 118 -10.62 -16.48 4.42
N PHE A 119 -10.54 -16.49 3.10
CA PHE A 119 -11.70 -16.22 2.25
C PHE A 119 -12.78 -17.30 2.38
N GLU A 120 -12.41 -18.58 2.42
CA GLU A 120 -13.37 -19.67 2.67
C GLU A 120 -14.09 -19.48 4.01
N LEU A 121 -13.37 -19.11 5.06
CA LEU A 121 -13.97 -18.81 6.36
C LEU A 121 -14.95 -17.63 6.26
N LEU A 122 -14.47 -16.47 5.81
CA LEU A 122 -15.25 -15.24 5.89
C LEU A 122 -16.42 -15.21 4.90
N ILE A 123 -16.18 -15.60 3.65
CA ILE A 123 -17.14 -15.49 2.55
C ILE A 123 -18.00 -16.75 2.48
N THR A 124 -17.39 -17.94 2.38
CA THR A 124 -18.15 -19.19 2.17
C THR A 124 -18.87 -19.64 3.44
N GLN A 125 -18.20 -19.60 4.61
CA GLN A 125 -18.77 -20.14 5.86
C GLN A 125 -19.63 -19.12 6.62
N HIS A 126 -19.16 -17.86 6.74
CA HIS A 126 -19.85 -16.83 7.51
C HIS A 126 -20.59 -15.78 6.67
N GLY A 127 -20.62 -15.94 5.34
CA GLY A 127 -21.47 -15.16 4.44
C GLY A 127 -21.11 -13.68 4.37
N TRP A 128 -19.83 -13.32 4.51
CA TRP A 128 -19.37 -11.97 4.18
C TRP A 128 -19.57 -11.70 2.68
N ASP A 129 -20.16 -10.56 2.36
CA ASP A 129 -20.48 -10.19 0.98
C ASP A 129 -19.22 -9.82 0.21
N ILE A 130 -18.83 -10.65 -0.76
CA ILE A 130 -17.66 -10.48 -1.62
C ILE A 130 -17.66 -9.15 -2.39
N ASN A 131 -18.84 -8.58 -2.64
CA ASN A 131 -19.05 -7.32 -3.36
C ASN A 131 -19.37 -6.16 -2.41
N LYS A 132 -19.10 -6.31 -1.11
CA LYS A 132 -19.36 -5.26 -0.13
C LYS A 132 -18.55 -4.01 -0.44
N ASP A 133 -19.24 -2.88 -0.60
CA ASP A 133 -18.64 -1.57 -0.77
C ASP A 133 -18.01 -1.06 0.54
N GLU A 134 -16.86 -0.40 0.43
CA GLU A 134 -16.40 0.52 1.48
C GLU A 134 -17.32 1.74 1.46
N GLY A 135 -18.09 1.94 2.54
CA GLY A 135 -19.27 2.79 2.54
C GLY A 135 -19.09 4.26 2.15
N LYS A 136 -17.86 4.77 1.99
CA LYS A 136 -17.62 6.14 1.50
C LYS A 136 -17.46 6.15 -0.02
N PRO A 137 -18.15 7.05 -0.76
CA PRO A 137 -18.14 7.07 -2.23
C PRO A 137 -16.75 7.16 -2.89
N HIS A 138 -15.79 7.79 -2.20
CA HIS A 138 -14.42 8.02 -2.67
C HIS A 138 -13.43 6.89 -2.31
N ASP A 139 -13.87 5.88 -1.55
CA ASP A 139 -13.01 4.79 -1.05
C ASP A 139 -13.51 3.42 -1.52
N LYS A 140 -14.35 3.37 -2.57
CA LYS A 140 -15.02 2.15 -3.07
C LYS A 140 -14.06 1.18 -3.78
N SER A 141 -12.99 0.79 -3.12
CA SER A 141 -12.07 -0.24 -3.62
C SER A 141 -12.63 -1.62 -3.27
N PRO A 142 -13.08 -2.41 -4.24
CA PRO A 142 -13.58 -3.77 -4.02
C PRO A 142 -12.45 -4.66 -3.49
N LEU A 143 -12.80 -5.79 -2.87
CA LEU A 143 -11.80 -6.74 -2.33
C LEU A 143 -10.79 -7.19 -3.41
N ILE A 144 -11.26 -7.36 -4.64
CA ILE A 144 -10.42 -7.76 -5.77
C ILE A 144 -9.32 -6.72 -6.08
N SER A 145 -9.54 -5.43 -5.82
CA SER A 145 -8.49 -4.41 -5.97
C SER A 145 -7.41 -4.55 -4.90
N TRP A 146 -7.79 -4.92 -3.68
CA TRP A 146 -6.86 -5.08 -2.57
C TRP A 146 -5.98 -6.31 -2.71
N VAL A 147 -6.41 -7.38 -3.38
CA VAL A 147 -5.54 -8.57 -3.53
C VAL A 147 -4.44 -8.41 -4.57
N LEU A 148 -4.51 -7.39 -5.44
CA LEU A 148 -3.61 -7.22 -6.58
C LEU A 148 -2.15 -6.90 -6.23
N HIS A 149 -1.87 -6.45 -5.00
CA HIS A 149 -0.50 -6.16 -4.55
C HIS A 149 0.20 -7.36 -3.89
N HIS A 150 -0.47 -8.49 -3.74
CA HIS A 150 0.08 -9.68 -3.09
C HIS A 150 0.87 -10.55 -4.07
N GLN A 151 1.76 -11.41 -3.56
CA GLN A 151 2.61 -12.27 -4.39
C GLN A 151 1.84 -13.42 -5.06
N ASN A 152 0.73 -13.84 -4.47
CA ASN A 152 -0.20 -14.86 -4.96
C ASN A 152 -1.50 -14.24 -5.51
N GLU A 153 -1.43 -12.99 -5.96
CA GLU A 153 -2.55 -12.21 -6.48
C GLU A 153 -3.36 -12.96 -7.53
N HIS A 154 -2.72 -13.70 -8.43
CA HIS A 154 -3.42 -14.40 -9.51
C HIS A 154 -4.36 -15.49 -8.98
N GLU A 155 -3.88 -16.28 -8.02
CA GLU A 155 -4.67 -17.34 -7.39
C GLU A 155 -5.85 -16.75 -6.59
N LEU A 156 -5.61 -15.65 -5.86
CA LEU A 156 -6.64 -14.93 -5.11
C LEU A 156 -7.69 -14.32 -6.04
N VAL A 157 -7.27 -13.73 -7.16
CA VAL A 157 -8.17 -13.17 -8.17
C VAL A 157 -9.03 -14.27 -8.79
N CYS A 158 -8.45 -15.41 -9.19
CA CYS A 158 -9.20 -16.56 -9.70
C CYS A 158 -10.26 -17.02 -8.70
N TRP A 159 -9.88 -17.21 -7.43
CA TRP A 159 -10.81 -17.65 -6.39
C TRP A 159 -11.98 -16.69 -6.19
N LEU A 160 -11.71 -15.38 -6.20
CA LEU A 160 -12.74 -14.34 -6.07
C LEU A 160 -13.70 -14.35 -7.26
N LEU A 161 -13.17 -14.44 -8.48
CA LEU A 161 -13.98 -14.45 -9.71
C LEU A 161 -14.84 -15.71 -9.84
N ASP A 162 -14.34 -16.86 -9.42
CA ASP A 162 -15.10 -18.12 -9.37
C ASP A 162 -16.30 -18.05 -8.42
N ARG A 163 -16.29 -17.08 -7.50
CA ARG A 163 -17.37 -16.79 -6.54
C ARG A 163 -18.11 -15.49 -6.84
N ASN A 164 -18.15 -15.10 -8.12
CA ASN A 164 -18.93 -13.96 -8.61
C ASN A 164 -18.51 -12.61 -7.99
N ALA A 165 -17.22 -12.44 -7.69
CA ALA A 165 -16.68 -11.09 -7.49
C ALA A 165 -16.94 -10.25 -8.75
N THR A 166 -17.49 -9.06 -8.56
CA THR A 166 -17.78 -8.11 -9.63
C THR A 166 -16.47 -7.55 -10.15
N VAL A 167 -16.41 -7.26 -11.45
CA VAL A 167 -15.23 -6.64 -12.09
C VAL A 167 -15.55 -5.30 -12.76
N ASP A 168 -16.84 -5.05 -13.05
CA ASP A 168 -17.33 -3.77 -13.55
C ASP A 168 -18.09 -3.06 -12.43
N PHE A 169 -17.52 -1.96 -11.96
CA PHE A 169 -18.08 -1.15 -10.87
C PHE A 169 -18.83 0.08 -11.41
N GLY A 170 -19.15 0.07 -12.72
CA GLY A 170 -19.92 1.10 -13.39
C GLY A 170 -19.08 2.28 -13.88
N GLU A 171 -19.72 3.10 -14.71
CA GLU A 171 -19.17 4.38 -15.14
C GLU A 171 -19.50 5.42 -14.09
N VAL A 172 -18.54 5.76 -13.24
CA VAL A 172 -18.78 6.74 -12.19
C VAL A 172 -18.78 8.17 -12.75
N SER A 173 -19.51 8.53 -13.81
CA SER A 173 -19.65 9.93 -14.29
C SER A 173 -19.54 10.92 -13.12
N ASP A 174 -18.48 11.74 -13.04
CA ASP A 174 -18.41 12.91 -12.17
C ASP A 174 -17.10 13.69 -12.35
N GLU A 175 -17.27 14.98 -12.53
CA GLU A 175 -16.31 16.02 -12.90
C GLU A 175 -15.41 16.48 -11.72
N GLU A 176 -15.47 15.83 -10.54
CA GLU A 176 -15.00 16.42 -9.27
C GLU A 176 -14.03 15.58 -8.40
N ARG A 177 -13.26 14.62 -8.96
CA ARG A 177 -12.10 13.90 -8.34
C ARG A 177 -12.35 12.48 -7.78
N PRO A 178 -11.25 11.77 -7.40
CA PRO A 178 -10.80 10.53 -8.01
C PRO A 178 -11.69 9.37 -7.57
N ARG A 179 -12.38 8.82 -8.55
CA ARG A 179 -13.04 7.53 -8.47
C ARG A 179 -11.99 6.46 -8.14
N PRO A 180 -12.38 5.36 -7.47
CA PRO A 180 -11.51 4.19 -7.39
C PRO A 180 -10.96 3.94 -8.79
N LEU A 181 -9.63 3.78 -8.88
CA LEU A 181 -8.98 3.42 -10.13
C LEU A 181 -9.79 2.31 -10.79
N VAL A 182 -10.13 2.47 -12.07
CA VAL A 182 -10.83 1.41 -12.81
C VAL A 182 -10.04 0.13 -12.57
N LEU A 183 -10.69 -1.02 -12.32
CA LEU A 183 -9.99 -2.21 -11.82
C LEU A 183 -8.74 -2.58 -12.65
N LEU A 184 -8.79 -2.39 -13.98
CA LEU A 184 -7.64 -2.60 -14.85
C LEU A 184 -6.51 -1.57 -14.67
N GLU A 185 -6.80 -0.32 -14.28
CA GLU A 185 -5.77 0.65 -13.89
C GLU A 185 -4.99 0.14 -12.66
N THR A 186 -5.70 -0.31 -11.61
CA THR A 186 -5.07 -0.91 -10.42
C THR A 186 -4.29 -2.16 -10.78
N CYS A 187 -4.84 -3.02 -11.66
CA CYS A 187 -4.15 -4.23 -12.10
C CYS A 187 -2.91 -3.93 -12.95
N ALA A 188 -2.97 -2.94 -13.83
CA ALA A 188 -1.80 -2.50 -14.60
C ALA A 188 -0.70 -1.93 -13.69
N GLN A 189 -1.10 -1.26 -12.62
CA GLN A 189 -0.18 -0.71 -11.64
C GLN A 189 0.48 -1.82 -10.79
N LEU A 190 -0.31 -2.75 -10.25
CA LEU A 190 0.13 -3.66 -9.17
C LEU A 190 0.12 -5.14 -9.56
N GLY A 191 -0.83 -5.59 -10.39
CA GLY A 191 -1.07 -6.99 -10.70
C GLY A 191 -0.27 -7.53 -11.90
N SER A 192 -0.34 -8.85 -12.13
CA SER A 192 0.32 -9.51 -13.25
C SER A 192 -0.44 -9.39 -14.57
N VAL A 193 0.23 -9.70 -15.70
CA VAL A 193 -0.38 -9.72 -17.04
C VAL A 193 -1.50 -10.76 -17.12
N GLU A 194 -1.34 -11.91 -16.45
CA GLU A 194 -2.32 -12.98 -16.39
C GLU A 194 -3.60 -12.50 -15.69
N SER A 195 -3.47 -11.85 -14.53
CA SER A 195 -4.60 -11.26 -13.82
C SER A 195 -5.26 -10.15 -14.64
N PHE A 196 -4.48 -9.32 -15.33
CA PHE A 196 -5.03 -8.27 -16.19
C PHE A 196 -5.85 -8.87 -17.34
N ARG A 197 -5.30 -9.85 -18.07
CA ARG A 197 -6.00 -10.55 -19.16
C ARG A 197 -7.29 -11.21 -18.65
N LEU A 198 -7.23 -11.86 -17.50
CA LEU A 198 -8.39 -12.50 -16.89
C LEU A 198 -9.49 -11.49 -16.54
N LEU A 199 -9.12 -10.40 -15.86
CA LEU A 199 -10.06 -9.34 -15.49
C LEU A 199 -10.68 -8.68 -16.74
N GLN A 200 -9.87 -8.40 -17.75
CA GLN A 200 -10.34 -7.88 -19.03
C GLN A 200 -11.31 -8.84 -19.72
N ALA A 201 -10.99 -10.14 -19.76
CA ALA A 201 -11.87 -11.18 -20.32
C ALA A 201 -13.19 -11.33 -19.54
N LYS A 202 -13.22 -10.97 -18.26
CA LYS A 202 -14.43 -10.92 -17.42
C LYS A 202 -15.22 -9.61 -17.56
N GLY A 203 -14.77 -8.68 -18.40
CA GLY A 203 -15.48 -7.43 -18.69
C GLY A 203 -15.00 -6.22 -17.91
N ALA A 204 -13.88 -6.29 -17.19
CA ALA A 204 -13.28 -5.12 -16.57
C ALA A 204 -12.92 -4.08 -17.65
N LYS A 205 -13.32 -2.83 -17.43
CA LYS A 205 -13.10 -1.74 -18.39
C LYS A 205 -11.66 -1.22 -18.33
N LEU A 206 -11.13 -0.79 -19.47
CA LEU A 206 -9.85 -0.12 -19.53
C LEU A 206 -10.03 1.35 -19.12
N GLY A 207 -9.26 1.80 -18.13
CA GLY A 207 -9.29 3.21 -17.71
C GLY A 207 -8.31 4.07 -18.52
N GLY A 208 -8.60 5.37 -18.63
CA GLY A 208 -7.79 6.32 -19.39
C GLY A 208 -6.37 6.54 -18.84
N ARG A 209 -6.08 6.09 -17.61
CA ARG A 209 -4.75 6.17 -16.99
C ARG A 209 -4.05 4.82 -16.85
N THR A 210 -4.56 3.77 -17.51
CA THR A 210 -4.01 2.42 -17.37
C THR A 210 -2.51 2.39 -17.68
N LEU A 211 -2.10 2.97 -18.81
CA LEU A 211 -0.70 3.03 -19.21
C LEU A 211 0.11 4.00 -18.32
N HIS A 212 -0.46 5.14 -17.93
CA HIS A 212 0.20 6.15 -17.10
C HIS A 212 0.64 5.59 -15.75
N LEU A 213 -0.26 4.92 -15.05
CA LEU A 213 0.01 4.33 -13.75
C LEU A 213 1.00 3.16 -13.86
N CYS A 214 0.87 2.36 -14.91
CA CYS A 214 1.83 1.30 -15.21
C CYS A 214 3.25 1.87 -15.41
N CYS A 215 3.40 2.92 -16.23
CA CYS A 215 4.69 3.58 -16.47
C CYS A 215 5.29 4.17 -15.20
N GLY A 216 4.48 4.86 -14.37
CA GLY A 216 4.95 5.39 -13.09
C GLY A 216 5.44 4.31 -12.15
N THR A 217 4.66 3.24 -11.94
CA THR A 217 5.08 2.15 -11.04
C THR A 217 6.24 1.33 -11.59
N ALA A 218 6.28 1.07 -12.90
CA ALA A 218 7.43 0.44 -13.53
C ALA A 218 8.72 1.25 -13.34
N ALA A 219 8.63 2.57 -13.52
CA ALA A 219 9.74 3.49 -13.34
C ALA A 219 10.17 3.59 -11.86
N TYR A 220 9.22 3.57 -10.91
CA TYR A 220 9.50 3.52 -9.48
C TYR A 220 10.33 2.30 -9.09
N HIS A 221 9.98 1.11 -9.62
CA HIS A 221 10.72 -0.12 -9.35
C HIS A 221 12.01 -0.27 -10.17
N GLY A 222 12.27 0.62 -11.12
CA GLY A 222 13.42 0.52 -12.03
C GLY A 222 13.31 -0.65 -13.01
N ALA A 223 12.10 -0.92 -13.50
CA ALA A 223 11.88 -1.94 -14.51
C ALA A 223 12.52 -1.55 -15.85
N ASP A 224 13.15 -2.51 -16.52
CA ASP A 224 13.66 -2.33 -17.88
C ASP A 224 12.81 -3.14 -18.88
N PRO A 225 11.81 -2.54 -19.55
CA PRO A 225 11.01 -3.22 -20.56
C PRO A 225 11.77 -3.51 -21.86
N GLY A 226 12.96 -2.92 -22.08
CA GLY A 226 13.82 -3.16 -23.23
C GLY A 226 14.69 -4.43 -23.11
N VAL A 227 14.82 -4.99 -21.91
CA VAL A 227 15.56 -6.24 -21.66
C VAL A 227 14.57 -7.42 -21.66
N ASN A 228 14.93 -8.50 -22.35
CA ASN A 228 14.14 -9.73 -22.34
C ASN A 228 14.16 -10.35 -20.93
N SER A 229 13.03 -10.95 -20.53
CA SER A 229 12.86 -11.48 -19.16
C SER A 229 13.89 -12.54 -18.76
N GLN A 230 14.51 -13.23 -19.73
CA GLN A 230 15.54 -14.24 -19.47
C GLN A 230 16.90 -13.63 -19.07
N ASP A 231 17.17 -12.37 -19.42
CA ASP A 231 18.45 -11.71 -19.14
C ASP A 231 18.43 -10.96 -17.79
N GLN A 232 17.24 -10.66 -17.25
CA GLN A 232 17.08 -9.98 -15.95
C GLN A 232 17.42 -10.88 -14.76
N ASP A 233 17.20 -12.20 -14.88
CA ASP A 233 17.54 -13.17 -13.82
C ASP A 233 19.06 -13.32 -13.62
N HIS A 234 19.86 -13.00 -14.65
CA HIS A 234 21.32 -13.06 -14.58
C HIS A 234 21.94 -11.81 -13.95
N LEU A 235 21.42 -10.61 -14.25
CA LEU A 235 21.95 -9.35 -13.71
C LEU A 235 21.66 -9.18 -12.21
N GLY A 236 20.51 -9.64 -11.73
CA GLY A 236 20.17 -9.59 -10.30
C GLY A 236 21.03 -10.52 -9.43
N ARG A 237 21.74 -11.48 -10.01
CA ARG A 237 22.55 -12.47 -9.28
C ARG A 237 24.04 -12.11 -9.22
N GLU A 238 24.56 -11.36 -10.19
CA GLU A 238 25.96 -10.88 -10.16
C GLU A 238 26.16 -9.72 -9.18
N GLU A 239 25.18 -8.82 -9.03
CA GLU A 239 25.27 -7.69 -8.08
C GLU A 239 25.28 -8.14 -6.60
N VAL A 240 24.75 -9.34 -6.30
CA VAL A 240 24.68 -9.92 -4.94
C VAL A 240 26.02 -10.54 -4.51
N LEU A 241 26.91 -10.87 -5.44
CA LEU A 241 28.18 -11.55 -5.13
C LEU A 241 29.33 -10.61 -4.76
N GLU A 242 29.19 -9.29 -4.94
CA GLU A 242 30.27 -8.33 -4.67
C GLU A 242 30.20 -7.61 -3.31
N LEU A 243 29.15 -7.82 -2.49
CA LEU A 243 28.97 -7.09 -1.21
C LEU A 243 28.73 -8.02 0.00
N GLY A 244 29.54 -9.06 0.14
CA GLY A 244 29.41 -10.02 1.23
C GLY A 244 30.72 -10.37 1.91
N GLU A 245 31.33 -9.43 2.64
CA GLU A 245 32.18 -9.73 3.81
C GLU A 245 32.57 -8.43 4.54
N GLU A 246 31.82 -8.08 5.58
CA GLU A 246 32.35 -7.67 6.90
C GLU A 246 31.18 -7.34 7.85
N GLY A 247 31.14 -8.06 8.98
CA GLY A 247 30.04 -7.97 9.94
C GLY A 247 30.13 -6.78 10.88
N THR A 248 28.98 -6.39 11.44
CA THR A 248 28.81 -6.19 12.89
C THR A 248 27.32 -5.95 13.20
N ALA A 249 26.89 -6.54 14.32
CA ALA A 249 25.52 -6.51 14.81
C ALA A 249 25.06 -5.08 15.17
N ASN A 250 23.89 -4.68 14.68
CA ASN A 250 23.00 -3.79 15.42
C ASN A 250 21.54 -4.02 15.02
N VAL A 251 20.69 -4.20 16.03
CA VAL A 251 19.26 -4.47 15.93
C VAL A 251 18.53 -3.15 15.76
N ASN A 252 17.91 -2.95 14.58
CA ASN A 252 16.67 -2.17 14.29
C ASN A 252 16.73 -1.57 12.88
N SER A 253 16.25 -2.30 11.85
CA SER A 253 15.71 -1.74 10.60
C SER A 253 15.14 -2.85 9.69
N ASP A 254 14.00 -3.44 10.08
CA ASP A 254 13.25 -4.42 9.26
C ASP A 254 12.50 -3.77 8.07
N ALA A 255 12.96 -2.61 7.56
CA ALA A 255 12.29 -1.88 6.48
C ALA A 255 13.10 -1.83 5.17
N ASP A 256 14.43 -1.97 5.23
CA ASP A 256 15.28 -1.80 4.05
C ASP A 256 15.60 -3.13 3.35
N ALA A 257 15.59 -4.26 4.06
CA ALA A 257 15.82 -5.58 3.44
C ALA A 257 14.63 -6.05 2.59
N ASP A 258 13.40 -5.74 2.97
CA ASP A 258 12.18 -6.14 2.26
C ASP A 258 11.94 -5.33 0.97
N ALA A 259 12.52 -4.12 0.87
CA ALA A 259 12.35 -3.23 -0.27
C ALA A 259 13.17 -3.70 -1.50
N GLU A 260 14.36 -4.26 -1.28
CA GLU A 260 15.21 -4.81 -2.35
C GLU A 260 14.65 -6.12 -2.90
N ASP A 261 14.23 -7.03 -2.02
CA ASP A 261 13.62 -8.32 -2.40
C ASP A 261 12.30 -8.12 -3.17
N SER A 262 11.44 -7.19 -2.71
CA SER A 262 10.24 -6.78 -3.45
C SER A 262 10.58 -6.19 -4.83
N GLY A 263 11.67 -5.43 -4.94
CA GLY A 263 12.13 -4.87 -6.20
C GLY A 263 12.48 -5.93 -7.25
N LEU A 264 13.13 -7.03 -6.85
CA LEU A 264 13.51 -8.11 -7.76
C LEU A 264 12.30 -8.84 -8.34
N VAL A 265 11.24 -9.03 -7.55
CA VAL A 265 9.98 -9.65 -8.03
C VAL A 265 9.17 -8.67 -8.88
N GLN A 266 9.15 -7.38 -8.52
CA GLN A 266 8.29 -6.40 -9.18
C GLN A 266 8.84 -5.93 -10.54
N ARG A 267 10.17 -5.76 -10.69
CA ARG A 267 10.79 -5.31 -11.97
C ARG A 267 10.34 -6.13 -13.19
N PRO A 268 10.47 -7.47 -13.22
CA PRO A 268 10.07 -8.27 -14.38
C PRO A 268 8.56 -8.23 -14.61
N LYS A 269 7.75 -8.27 -13.54
CA LYS A 269 6.28 -8.14 -13.63
C LYS A 269 5.86 -6.81 -14.25
N ARG A 270 6.46 -5.70 -13.81
CA ARG A 270 6.18 -4.36 -14.35
C ARG A 270 6.65 -4.21 -15.80
N ALA A 271 7.83 -4.72 -16.15
CA ALA A 271 8.33 -4.73 -17.52
C ALA A 271 7.42 -5.54 -18.47
N ALA A 272 6.95 -6.71 -18.02
CA ALA A 272 6.01 -7.54 -18.77
C ALA A 272 4.66 -6.83 -18.99
N MET A 273 4.13 -6.16 -17.96
CA MET A 273 2.91 -5.37 -18.09
C MET A 273 3.06 -4.23 -19.10
N LEU A 274 4.17 -3.48 -19.07
CA LEU A 274 4.42 -2.42 -20.05
C LEU A 274 4.42 -2.94 -21.49
N ARG A 275 5.14 -4.05 -21.74
CA ARG A 275 5.15 -4.69 -23.06
C ARG A 275 3.76 -5.13 -23.48
N TYR A 276 2.99 -5.77 -22.59
CA TYR A 276 1.63 -6.17 -22.89
C TYR A 276 0.74 -4.98 -23.28
N LEU A 277 0.76 -3.90 -22.49
CA LEU A 277 -0.08 -2.72 -22.72
C LEU A 277 0.28 -1.99 -24.02
N VAL A 278 1.56 -1.87 -24.37
CA VAL A 278 1.97 -1.11 -25.56
C VAL A 278 2.06 -2.00 -26.80
N ASP A 279 2.69 -3.17 -26.70
CA ASP A 279 3.02 -4.01 -27.86
C ASP A 279 1.87 -4.93 -28.27
N GLU A 280 1.08 -5.42 -27.31
CA GLU A 280 -0.05 -6.30 -27.60
C GLU A 280 -1.39 -5.54 -27.65
N LEU A 281 -1.66 -4.68 -26.67
CA LEU A 281 -2.91 -3.90 -26.64
C LEU A 281 -2.86 -2.61 -27.48
N GLY A 282 -1.68 -2.15 -27.87
CA GLY A 282 -1.54 -0.97 -28.73
C GLY A 282 -1.97 0.34 -28.07
N LEU A 283 -1.81 0.48 -26.74
CA LEU A 283 -2.16 1.71 -26.06
C LEU A 283 -1.26 2.87 -26.51
N ASP A 284 -1.87 4.05 -26.72
CA ASP A 284 -1.18 5.24 -27.20
C ASP A 284 -0.23 5.80 -26.13
N VAL A 285 1.08 5.71 -26.39
CA VAL A 285 2.15 6.23 -25.52
C VAL A 285 2.14 7.75 -25.37
N ASN A 286 1.39 8.47 -26.21
CA ASN A 286 1.21 9.91 -26.17
C ASN A 286 -0.15 10.37 -25.63
N GLN A 287 -1.00 9.44 -25.18
CA GLN A 287 -2.30 9.76 -24.60
C GLN A 287 -2.14 10.62 -23.34
N THR A 288 -2.89 11.71 -23.24
CA THR A 288 -2.86 12.60 -22.08
C THR A 288 -3.90 12.20 -21.04
N ASP A 289 -3.55 12.26 -19.75
CA ASP A 289 -4.45 11.99 -18.61
C ASP A 289 -5.35 13.19 -18.22
N ILE A 290 -5.35 14.26 -19.02
CA ILE A 290 -5.80 15.62 -18.63
C ILE A 290 -7.21 15.99 -19.17
N GLU A 291 -8.11 15.02 -19.39
CA GLU A 291 -9.52 15.37 -19.68
C GLU A 291 -10.20 16.10 -18.49
N ILE A 292 -9.56 16.13 -17.31
CA ILE A 292 -10.08 16.74 -16.10
C ILE A 292 -9.20 17.94 -15.70
N THR A 293 -9.76 19.15 -15.76
CA THR A 293 -9.03 20.42 -15.66
C THR A 293 -8.49 20.79 -14.27
N ARG A 294 -8.68 19.98 -13.21
CA ARG A 294 -8.41 20.43 -11.81
C ARG A 294 -8.04 19.36 -10.77
N ILE A 295 -7.05 18.50 -11.02
CA ILE A 295 -6.62 17.55 -9.98
C ILE A 295 -5.09 17.47 -9.83
N TYR A 296 -4.64 17.53 -8.57
CA TYR A 296 -3.36 17.02 -8.11
C TYR A 296 -3.18 15.58 -8.63
N TRP A 297 -1.95 15.15 -8.96
CA TRP A 297 -1.63 13.78 -9.45
C TRP A 297 -1.87 13.47 -10.93
N HIS A 298 -2.12 14.48 -11.78
CA HIS A 298 -2.11 14.31 -13.24
C HIS A 298 -0.82 14.91 -13.81
N TYR A 299 -0.04 14.09 -14.52
CA TYR A 299 1.29 14.48 -15.03
C TYR A 299 1.31 14.60 -16.55
N GLY A 300 0.22 14.28 -17.25
CA GLY A 300 0.11 14.37 -18.69
C GLY A 300 0.22 13.02 -19.37
N THR A 301 1.34 12.77 -20.06
CA THR A 301 1.54 11.53 -20.83
C THR A 301 2.14 10.41 -19.95
N PRO A 302 2.09 9.14 -20.37
CA PRO A 302 2.81 8.06 -19.68
C PRO A 302 4.31 8.35 -19.51
N LEU A 303 4.92 9.06 -20.47
CA LEU A 303 6.31 9.50 -20.38
C LEU A 303 6.56 10.45 -19.20
N ASN A 304 5.61 11.34 -18.89
CA ASN A 304 5.71 12.22 -17.72
C ASN A 304 5.66 11.46 -16.39
N TYR A 305 4.82 10.41 -16.31
CA TYR A 305 4.74 9.54 -15.13
C TYR A 305 6.04 8.77 -14.91
N ALA A 306 6.69 8.28 -15.97
CA ALA A 306 7.98 7.64 -15.84
C ALA A 306 9.09 8.65 -15.47
N ALA A 307 9.03 9.87 -16.04
CA ALA A 307 10.09 10.86 -15.89
C ALA A 307 10.21 11.48 -14.48
N ARG A 308 9.16 11.39 -13.65
CA ARG A 308 9.19 11.85 -12.24
C ARG A 308 9.86 10.87 -11.28
N GLU A 309 10.12 9.63 -11.72
CA GLU A 309 10.67 8.59 -10.86
C GLU A 309 12.18 8.49 -11.03
N LYS A 310 12.90 8.42 -9.90
CA LYS A 310 14.38 8.44 -9.86
C LYS A 310 15.01 7.30 -10.66
N ARG A 311 14.33 6.15 -10.73
CA ARG A 311 14.76 4.93 -11.43
C ARG A 311 14.09 4.78 -12.81
N GLY A 312 13.49 5.84 -13.33
CA GLY A 312 12.68 5.80 -14.55
C GLY A 312 13.45 5.79 -15.86
N ALA A 313 14.78 5.91 -15.86
CA ALA A 313 15.57 6.09 -17.07
C ALA A 313 15.36 4.99 -18.12
N ALA A 314 15.27 3.72 -17.70
CA ALA A 314 15.03 2.59 -18.59
C ALA A 314 13.63 2.64 -19.25
N VAL A 315 12.58 2.88 -18.44
CA VAL A 315 11.20 3.05 -18.94
C VAL A 315 11.09 4.24 -19.87
N VAL A 316 11.71 5.38 -19.54
CA VAL A 316 11.75 6.59 -20.37
C VAL A 316 12.41 6.28 -21.71
N ARG A 317 13.59 5.64 -21.72
CA ARG A 317 14.30 5.28 -22.95
C ARG A 317 13.45 4.36 -23.84
N TRP A 318 12.80 3.38 -23.23
CA TRP A 318 11.92 2.45 -23.94
C TRP A 318 10.70 3.16 -24.53
N LEU A 319 10.01 4.02 -23.76
CA LEU A 319 8.87 4.81 -24.24
C LEU A 319 9.26 5.70 -25.43
N LEU A 320 10.42 6.38 -25.36
CA LEU A 320 10.94 7.17 -26.48
C LEU A 320 11.16 6.28 -27.72
N GLY A 321 11.70 5.06 -27.53
CA GLY A 321 11.84 4.06 -28.60
C GLY A 321 10.50 3.58 -29.18
N LYS A 322 9.41 3.66 -28.41
CA LYS A 322 8.03 3.39 -28.85
C LYS A 322 7.33 4.61 -29.46
N GLY A 323 8.05 5.73 -29.65
CA GLY A 323 7.50 6.95 -30.26
C GLY A 323 6.81 7.90 -29.28
N ALA A 324 7.08 7.77 -27.98
CA ALA A 324 6.66 8.78 -27.02
C ALA A 324 7.37 10.11 -27.30
N ASP A 325 6.61 11.20 -27.24
CA ASP A 325 7.05 12.54 -27.59
C ASP A 325 7.32 13.36 -26.31
N PRO A 326 8.59 13.64 -25.97
CA PRO A 326 8.95 14.38 -24.76
C PRO A 326 8.54 15.87 -24.81
N LEU A 327 8.15 16.38 -25.97
CA LEU A 327 7.76 17.76 -26.18
C LEU A 327 6.25 17.92 -26.41
N ASN A 328 5.44 16.88 -26.18
CA ASN A 328 4.02 16.80 -26.58
C ASN A 328 3.24 18.09 -26.22
N PRO A 329 2.68 18.82 -27.21
CA PRO A 329 2.08 20.13 -26.99
C PRO A 329 0.74 20.05 -26.25
N LYS A 330 0.12 18.86 -26.20
CA LYS A 330 -1.11 18.62 -25.45
C LYS A 330 -0.86 18.52 -23.94
N CYS A 331 0.40 18.48 -23.51
CA CYS A 331 0.77 18.37 -22.11
C CYS A 331 1.21 19.74 -21.55
N ASN A 332 0.62 20.13 -20.42
CA ASN A 332 0.97 21.39 -19.74
C ASN A 332 2.36 21.34 -19.05
N VAL A 333 2.92 20.15 -18.84
CA VAL A 333 4.21 19.94 -18.19
C VAL A 333 5.05 19.00 -19.06
N SER A 334 6.22 19.43 -19.52
CA SER A 334 7.11 18.54 -20.27
C SER A 334 7.72 17.46 -19.37
N ALA A 335 8.09 16.31 -19.96
CA ALA A 335 8.77 15.24 -19.23
C ALA A 335 10.07 15.73 -18.57
N GLU A 336 10.78 16.65 -19.21
CA GLU A 336 11.96 17.31 -18.66
C GLU A 336 11.64 18.16 -17.43
N LYS A 337 10.55 18.94 -17.46
CA LYS A 337 10.14 19.73 -16.30
C LYS A 337 9.77 18.82 -15.13
N CYS A 338 9.09 17.69 -15.38
CA CYS A 338 8.84 16.65 -14.37
C CYS A 338 10.17 16.14 -13.78
N ALA A 339 11.10 15.71 -14.62
CA ALA A 339 12.38 15.16 -14.17
C ALA A 339 13.23 16.17 -13.38
N ARG A 340 13.22 17.47 -13.75
CA ARG A 340 13.91 18.53 -13.00
C ARG A 340 13.30 18.76 -11.62
N VAL A 341 11.96 18.86 -11.52
CA VAL A 341 11.27 19.08 -10.25
C VAL A 341 11.52 17.94 -9.27
N HIS A 342 11.70 16.72 -9.77
CA HIS A 342 11.94 15.53 -8.97
C HIS A 342 13.43 15.10 -8.91
N GLU A 343 14.35 15.95 -9.38
CA GLU A 343 15.81 15.71 -9.35
C GLU A 343 16.24 14.36 -9.96
N CYS A 344 15.57 13.95 -11.04
CA CYS A 344 15.80 12.69 -11.74
C CYS A 344 16.92 12.85 -12.78
N HIS A 345 18.16 12.88 -12.31
CA HIS A 345 19.34 13.18 -13.13
C HIS A 345 19.55 12.22 -14.31
N GLU A 346 19.40 10.91 -14.11
CA GLU A 346 19.53 9.92 -15.19
C GLU A 346 18.46 10.08 -16.27
N VAL A 347 17.22 10.36 -15.86
CA VAL A 347 16.12 10.66 -16.78
C VAL A 347 16.44 11.91 -17.60
N LEU A 348 16.98 12.96 -16.98
CA LEU A 348 17.40 14.17 -17.69
C LEU A 348 18.46 13.88 -18.75
N GLN A 349 19.46 13.04 -18.44
CA GLN A 349 20.47 12.63 -19.41
C GLN A 349 19.86 11.90 -20.61
N VAL A 350 18.89 11.00 -20.38
CA VAL A 350 18.17 10.29 -21.46
C VAL A 350 17.40 11.27 -22.34
N LEU A 351 16.68 12.23 -21.74
CA LEU A 351 15.93 13.23 -22.49
C LEU A 351 16.84 14.18 -23.28
N GLU A 352 17.98 14.59 -22.71
CA GLU A 352 18.99 15.39 -23.42
C GLU A 352 19.61 14.63 -24.59
N GLN A 353 19.96 13.36 -24.39
CA GLN A 353 20.47 12.50 -25.44
C GLN A 353 19.45 12.38 -26.59
N TRP A 354 18.18 12.18 -26.27
CA TRP A 354 17.12 12.15 -27.28
C TRP A 354 17.04 13.46 -28.08
N LYS A 355 17.12 14.63 -27.43
CA LYS A 355 17.11 15.93 -28.12
C LYS A 355 18.30 16.09 -29.06
N ARG A 356 19.50 15.66 -28.64
CA ARG A 356 20.71 15.71 -29.48
C ARG A 356 20.59 14.83 -30.72
N LEU A 357 19.92 13.68 -30.59
CA LEU A 357 19.69 12.75 -31.70
C LEU A 357 18.54 13.16 -32.62
N ASN A 358 17.63 14.03 -32.15
CA ASN A 358 16.43 14.46 -32.89
C ASN A 358 16.35 16.01 -33.01
N PRO A 359 17.36 16.68 -33.58
CA PRO A 359 17.39 18.15 -33.65
C PRO A 359 16.23 18.74 -34.46
N GLU A 360 15.80 18.04 -35.52
CA GLU A 360 14.68 18.43 -36.37
C GLU A 360 13.36 18.56 -35.59
N GLU A 361 13.08 17.60 -34.70
CA GLU A 361 11.86 17.59 -33.88
C GLU A 361 11.87 18.70 -32.83
N VAL A 362 13.04 19.02 -32.29
CA VAL A 362 13.21 20.16 -31.37
C VAL A 362 12.99 21.47 -32.12
N GLN A 363 13.55 21.61 -33.32
CA GLN A 363 13.45 22.84 -34.13
C GLN A 363 12.03 23.08 -34.65
N LYS A 364 11.28 22.03 -35.02
CA LYS A 364 9.87 22.14 -35.40
C LYS A 364 9.00 22.78 -34.31
N ARG A 365 9.40 22.68 -33.03
CA ARG A 365 8.63 23.16 -31.88
C ARG A 365 9.17 24.42 -31.23
N HIS A 366 10.43 24.75 -31.51
CA HIS A 366 10.99 26.08 -31.32
C HIS A 366 11.15 26.73 -32.70
N PRO A 367 10.07 27.19 -33.35
CA PRO A 367 10.24 28.05 -34.50
C PRO A 367 11.05 29.26 -34.02
N SER A 368 12.23 29.41 -34.60
CA SER A 368 13.09 30.58 -34.46
C SER A 368 12.24 31.86 -34.56
N GLY A 369 11.94 32.49 -33.42
CA GLY A 369 11.09 33.68 -33.36
C GLY A 369 10.24 33.82 -32.09
N SER A 370 10.85 33.79 -30.90
CA SER A 370 10.29 34.52 -29.76
C SER A 370 11.43 35.19 -28.98
N ASP A 371 12.02 36.21 -29.61
CA ASP A 371 12.57 37.32 -28.85
C ASP A 371 11.39 38.07 -28.23
N PHE A 372 11.20 37.91 -26.91
CA PHE A 372 10.53 38.89 -26.06
C PHE A 372 11.10 38.84 -24.64
#